data_AF-A0A0C2C5Q1-F1
#
_entry.id   AF-A0A0C2C5Q1-F1
#
_cell.length_a   1.000
_cell.length_b   1.000
_cell.length_c   1.000
_cell.angle_alpha   90.00
_cell.angle_beta   90.00
_cell.angle_gamma   90.00
#
_symmetry.space_group_name_H-M   'P 1'
#
loop_
_entity.id
_entity.type
_entity.pdbx_description
1 polymer ?
#
loop_
_entity_poly.entity_id
_entity_poly.type
_entity_poly.pdbx_seq_one_letter_code
_entity_poly.pdbx_strand_id
1 'polypeptide(L)'
;MAAAANLLALRDFTLILTWPELEAKTKEEFDERLADRGSLWKERPCPNCGIPREVDEKNIVQWTQWFRDVLVDYYAANVTRIGGPNTVVQVDETHIVRRKYNVDRIVRRDWLVGGIQDGTKLVFVEITDDRSSANLDAIIQRHVMPRGVVRTDMWRGYSNLTNLGYVHET
;
A
#
# COMPACT_ATOMS: atom_id res chain seq x y z
N MET A 1 -15.10 -27.41 6.46
CA MET A 1 -15.74 -26.46 7.41
C MET A 1 -14.79 -25.34 7.88
N ALA A 2 -13.47 -25.53 7.98
CA ALA A 2 -12.55 -24.51 8.52
C ALA A 2 -12.12 -23.38 7.55
N ALA A 3 -11.97 -23.65 6.23
CA ALA A 3 -11.41 -22.67 5.30
C ALA A 3 -12.30 -21.41 5.12
N ALA A 4 -13.62 -21.59 5.06
CA ALA A 4 -14.58 -20.48 4.92
C ALA A 4 -14.65 -19.62 6.20
N ALA A 5 -14.51 -20.23 7.38
CA ALA A 5 -14.45 -19.52 8.66
C ALA A 5 -13.14 -18.73 8.81
N ASN A 6 -12.01 -19.29 8.37
CA ASN A 6 -10.72 -18.60 8.37
C ASN A 6 -10.68 -17.43 7.37
N LEU A 7 -11.38 -17.54 6.24
CA LEU A 7 -11.56 -16.45 5.27
C LEU A 7 -12.41 -15.30 5.83
N LEU A 8 -13.41 -15.60 6.67
CA LEU A 8 -14.18 -14.56 7.36
C LEU A 8 -13.34 -13.84 8.42
N ALA A 9 -12.46 -14.54 9.14
CA ALA A 9 -11.53 -13.94 10.10
C ALA A 9 -10.44 -13.06 9.44
N LEU A 10 -10.26 -13.16 8.11
CA LEU A 10 -9.40 -12.25 7.34
C LEU A 10 -10.12 -10.94 6.98
N ARG A 11 -11.45 -10.84 7.13
CA ARG A 11 -12.16 -9.55 6.96
C ARG A 11 -11.83 -8.56 8.07
N ASP A 12 -11.51 -9.06 9.27
CA ASP A 12 -11.05 -8.25 10.40
C ASP A 12 -9.52 -8.08 10.41
N PHE A 13 -8.83 -8.66 9.41
CA PHE A 13 -7.40 -8.42 9.20
C PHE A 13 -7.20 -7.06 8.55
N THR A 14 -7.28 -6.00 9.35
CA THR A 14 -6.69 -4.73 8.94
C THR A 14 -5.19 -4.85 9.05
N LEU A 15 -4.50 -4.73 7.92
CA LEU A 15 -3.03 -4.74 7.85
C LEU A 15 -2.46 -3.78 8.91
N ILE A 16 -3.10 -2.62 9.10
CA ILE A 16 -2.67 -1.56 10.01
C ILE A 16 -2.70 -1.98 11.50
N LEU A 17 -3.73 -2.66 11.98
CA LEU A 17 -3.82 -3.08 13.40
C LEU A 17 -3.00 -4.33 13.70
N THR A 18 -2.79 -5.18 12.69
CA THR A 18 -2.12 -6.47 12.88
C THR A 18 -0.62 -6.43 12.55
N TRP A 19 -0.15 -5.41 11.81
CA TRP A 19 1.26 -5.30 11.43
C TRP A 19 2.23 -5.19 12.61
N PRO A 20 1.98 -4.41 13.68
CA PRO A 20 2.92 -4.33 14.80
C PRO A 20 3.17 -5.70 15.47
N GLU A 21 2.12 -6.53 15.58
CA GLU A 21 2.23 -7.89 16.11
C GLU A 21 2.96 -8.85 15.16
N LEU A 22 2.89 -8.60 13.84
CA LEU A 22 3.55 -9.41 12.82
C LEU A 22 5.01 -9.01 12.63
N GLU A 23 5.32 -7.72 12.69
CA GLU A 23 6.67 -7.14 12.58
C GLU A 23 7.57 -7.59 13.75
N ALA A 24 6.98 -7.83 14.92
CA ALA A 24 7.69 -8.34 16.09
C ALA A 24 7.98 -9.85 16.05
N LYS A 25 7.43 -10.59 15.08
CA LYS A 25 7.62 -12.05 14.98
C LYS A 25 8.91 -12.40 14.27
N THR A 26 9.61 -13.39 14.81
CA THR A 26 10.62 -14.14 14.07
C THR A 26 9.99 -14.86 12.88
N LYS A 27 10.82 -15.29 11.94
CA LYS A 27 10.36 -16.03 10.76
C LYS A 27 9.58 -17.29 11.16
N GLU A 28 10.07 -17.98 12.17
CA GLU A 28 9.50 -19.22 12.69
C GLU A 28 8.12 -18.98 13.33
N GLU A 29 7.99 -17.93 14.14
CA GLU A 29 6.72 -17.54 14.76
C GLU A 29 5.69 -17.02 13.74
N PHE A 30 6.15 -16.36 12.69
CA PHE A 30 5.30 -15.92 11.59
C PHE A 30 4.77 -17.13 10.79
N ASP A 31 5.66 -18.08 10.48
CA ASP A 31 5.31 -19.33 9.80
C ASP A 31 4.31 -20.15 10.64
N GLU A 32 4.54 -20.31 11.95
CA GLU A 32 3.62 -21.02 12.86
C GLU A 32 2.23 -20.37 12.88
N ARG A 33 2.17 -19.03 12.98
CA ARG A 33 0.92 -18.27 12.93
C ARG A 33 0.19 -18.39 11.60
N LEU A 34 0.90 -18.54 10.48
CA LEU A 34 0.29 -18.82 9.19
C LEU A 34 -0.20 -20.29 9.10
N ALA A 35 0.52 -21.24 9.70
CA ALA A 35 0.13 -22.65 9.76
C ALA A 35 -1.16 -22.85 10.57
N ASP A 36 -1.28 -22.21 11.74
CA ASP A 36 -2.48 -22.21 12.59
C ASP A 36 -3.72 -21.70 11.85
N ARG A 37 -3.53 -20.69 10.99
CA ARG A 37 -4.60 -20.12 10.17
C ARG A 37 -4.92 -20.95 8.92
N GLY A 38 -4.17 -22.03 8.69
CA GLY A 38 -4.27 -22.88 7.50
C GLY A 38 -3.80 -22.17 6.22
N SER A 39 -3.03 -21.09 6.37
CA SER A 39 -2.49 -20.28 5.27
C SER A 39 -1.06 -20.68 4.89
N LEU A 40 -0.35 -21.41 5.76
CA LEU A 40 0.94 -22.02 5.43
C LEU A 40 0.75 -23.51 5.07
N TRP A 41 1.25 -23.88 3.90
CA TRP A 41 1.09 -25.22 3.32
C TRP A 41 2.24 -26.17 3.65
N LYS A 42 3.23 -25.72 4.43
CA LYS A 42 4.50 -26.44 4.69
C LYS A 42 4.29 -27.91 5.10
N GLU A 43 3.24 -28.19 5.86
CA GLU A 43 2.96 -29.53 6.41
C GLU A 43 1.71 -30.20 5.80
N ARG A 44 1.08 -29.59 4.79
CA ARG A 44 -0.14 -30.14 4.17
C ARG A 44 0.18 -30.81 2.83
N PRO A 45 0.37 -32.14 2.80
CA PRO A 45 0.51 -32.86 1.55
C PRO A 45 -0.75 -32.74 0.69
N CYS A 46 -0.60 -32.84 -0.62
CA CYS A 46 -1.71 -32.79 -1.55
C CYS A 46 -2.74 -33.90 -1.23
N PRO A 47 -4.05 -33.60 -1.08
CA PRO A 47 -5.06 -34.62 -0.76
C PRO A 47 -5.17 -35.74 -1.78
N ASN A 48 -4.71 -35.50 -3.01
CA ASN A 48 -4.80 -36.46 -4.11
C ASN A 48 -3.55 -37.34 -4.25
N CYS A 49 -2.35 -36.81 -3.99
CA CYS A 49 -1.10 -37.54 -4.23
C CYS A 49 -0.19 -37.72 -3.00
N GLY A 50 -0.52 -37.13 -1.85
CA GLY A 50 0.26 -37.28 -0.62
C GLY A 50 1.64 -36.59 -0.61
N ILE A 51 2.02 -35.93 -1.70
CA ILE A 51 3.30 -35.23 -1.83
C ILE A 51 3.21 -33.85 -1.18
N PRO A 52 4.23 -33.40 -0.42
CA PRO A 52 4.32 -32.02 0.06
C PRO A 52 4.15 -31.02 -1.09
N ARG A 53 3.32 -29.99 -0.88
CA ARG A 53 3.12 -28.95 -1.88
C ARG A 53 4.25 -27.95 -1.77
N GLU A 54 5.03 -27.83 -2.82
CA GLU A 54 6.00 -26.74 -2.96
C GLU A 54 5.30 -25.48 -3.47
N VAL A 55 5.82 -24.33 -3.06
CA VAL A 55 5.36 -23.05 -3.57
C VAL A 55 5.96 -22.87 -4.96
N ASP A 56 5.12 -22.91 -6.00
CA ASP A 56 5.55 -22.61 -7.36
C ASP A 56 5.36 -21.12 -7.71
N GLU A 57 5.94 -20.69 -8.84
CA GLU A 57 5.84 -19.31 -9.31
C GLU A 57 4.37 -18.87 -9.48
N LYS A 58 3.48 -19.77 -9.92
CA LYS A 58 2.07 -19.46 -10.13
C LYS A 58 1.37 -19.21 -8.80
N ASN A 59 1.69 -19.98 -7.77
CA ASN A 59 1.20 -19.75 -6.42
C ASN A 59 1.65 -18.37 -5.92
N ILE A 60 2.92 -18.01 -6.07
CA ILE A 60 3.45 -16.70 -5.63
C ILE A 60 2.72 -15.56 -6.34
N VAL A 61 2.55 -15.65 -7.65
CA VAL A 61 1.82 -14.65 -8.44
C VAL A 61 0.38 -14.51 -7.95
N GLN A 62 -0.32 -15.63 -7.72
CA GLN A 62 -1.71 -15.62 -7.26
C GLN A 62 -1.85 -14.99 -5.87
N TRP A 63 -1.00 -15.38 -4.91
CA TRP A 63 -1.02 -14.80 -3.56
C TRP A 63 -0.67 -13.32 -3.59
N THR A 64 0.32 -12.91 -4.39
CA THR A 64 0.69 -11.50 -4.56
C THR A 64 -0.48 -10.69 -5.13
N GLN A 65 -1.20 -11.22 -6.11
CA GLN A 65 -2.39 -10.57 -6.66
C GLN A 65 -3.47 -10.43 -5.60
N TRP A 66 -3.75 -11.50 -4.84
CA TRP A 66 -4.75 -11.48 -3.78
C TRP A 66 -4.44 -10.44 -2.69
N PHE A 67 -3.17 -10.35 -2.24
CA PHE A 67 -2.76 -9.31 -1.28
C PHE A 67 -2.96 -7.91 -1.83
N ARG A 68 -2.67 -7.68 -3.12
CA ARG A 68 -2.88 -6.39 -3.78
C ARG A 68 -4.36 -6.03 -3.85
N ASP A 69 -5.21 -6.98 -4.21
CA ASP A 69 -6.66 -6.76 -4.30
C ASP A 69 -7.23 -6.35 -2.93
N VAL A 70 -6.83 -7.05 -1.85
CA VAL A 70 -7.22 -6.70 -0.47
C VAL A 70 -6.75 -5.29 -0.08
N LEU A 71 -5.52 -4.92 -0.44
CA LEU A 71 -4.99 -3.57 -0.17
C LEU A 71 -5.76 -2.49 -0.93
N VAL A 72 -6.02 -2.71 -2.22
CA VAL A 72 -6.79 -1.76 -3.06
C VAL A 72 -8.19 -1.57 -2.50
N ASP A 73 -8.89 -2.67 -2.18
CA ASP A 73 -10.24 -2.60 -1.59
C ASP A 73 -10.23 -1.83 -0.26
N TYR A 74 -9.24 -2.11 0.61
CA TYR A 74 -9.13 -1.42 1.89
C TYR A 74 -8.93 0.09 1.73
N TYR A 75 -7.95 0.52 0.92
CA TYR A 75 -7.65 1.94 0.74
C TYR A 75 -8.72 2.68 -0.07
N ALA A 76 -9.41 2.00 -1.00
CA ALA A 76 -10.54 2.58 -1.72
C ALA A 76 -11.76 2.80 -0.80
N ALA A 77 -11.99 1.91 0.17
CA ALA A 77 -13.10 2.02 1.10
C ALA A 77 -12.81 2.94 2.30
N ASN A 78 -11.54 3.06 2.72
CA ASN A 78 -11.14 3.78 3.95
C ASN A 78 -10.29 5.02 3.62
N VAL A 79 -10.80 5.88 2.75
CA VAL A 79 -10.11 7.14 2.40
C VAL A 79 -9.96 8.00 3.66
N THR A 80 -8.73 8.10 4.16
CA THR A 80 -8.39 8.87 5.35
C THR A 80 -7.52 10.03 4.97
N ARG A 81 -7.92 11.24 5.37
CA ARG A 81 -7.07 12.42 5.24
C ARG A 81 -6.02 12.41 6.35
N ILE A 82 -4.75 12.38 5.98
CA ILE A 82 -3.61 12.27 6.91
C ILE A 82 -3.03 13.65 7.24
N GLY A 83 -2.10 13.74 8.18
CA GLY A 83 -1.39 14.98 8.52
C GLY A 83 -2.11 15.84 9.56
N GLY A 84 -2.04 17.17 9.39
CA GLY A 84 -2.62 18.15 10.32
C GLY A 84 -1.61 18.76 11.31
N PRO A 85 -2.09 19.55 12.30
CA PRO A 85 -1.23 20.26 13.24
C PRO A 85 -0.22 19.34 13.94
N ASN A 86 1.04 19.77 14.02
CA ASN A 86 2.15 19.05 14.67
C ASN A 86 2.48 17.68 14.05
N THR A 87 2.14 17.47 12.77
CA THR A 87 2.51 16.25 12.03
C THR A 87 3.34 16.61 10.79
N VAL A 88 4.08 15.62 10.30
CA VAL A 88 4.83 15.70 9.06
C VAL A 88 4.30 14.66 8.10
N VAL A 89 3.99 15.06 6.86
CA VAL A 89 3.63 14.16 5.78
C VAL A 89 4.69 14.25 4.69
N GLN A 90 5.32 13.13 4.36
CA GLN A 90 6.21 13.03 3.20
C GLN A 90 5.35 12.71 1.98
N VAL A 91 5.51 13.46 0.89
CA VAL A 91 4.78 13.28 -0.36
C VAL A 91 5.78 13.11 -1.50
N ASP A 92 5.52 12.15 -2.37
CA ASP A 92 6.37 11.82 -3.53
C ASP A 92 5.53 11.37 -4.73
N GLU A 93 6.12 11.49 -5.92
CA GLU A 93 5.53 11.09 -7.19
C GLU A 93 6.34 9.99 -7.87
N THR A 94 5.66 8.89 -8.12
CA THR A 94 6.22 7.78 -8.88
C THR A 94 5.55 7.71 -10.25
N HIS A 95 6.34 7.84 -11.31
CA HIS A 95 5.84 7.63 -12.68
C HIS A 95 5.62 6.13 -12.93
N ILE A 96 4.36 5.72 -13.09
CA ILE A 96 4.01 4.33 -13.39
C ILE A 96 4.08 4.14 -14.91
N VAL A 97 5.13 3.45 -15.36
CA VAL A 97 5.23 3.02 -16.75
C VAL A 97 5.40 1.51 -16.83
N ARG A 98 4.53 0.86 -17.59
CA ARG A 98 4.70 -0.54 -17.97
C ARG A 98 4.72 -0.65 -19.48
N ARG A 99 5.82 -1.18 -20.02
CA ARG A 99 5.90 -1.56 -21.43
C ARG A 99 5.09 -2.85 -21.63
N LYS A 100 4.29 -2.91 -22.70
CA LYS A 100 3.75 -4.19 -23.16
C LYS A 100 4.93 -5.05 -23.64
N TYR A 101 5.18 -6.17 -22.96
CA TYR A 101 6.31 -7.09 -23.21
C TYR A 101 7.71 -6.48 -23.17
N ASN A 102 7.94 -5.34 -22.50
CA ASN A 102 9.22 -4.60 -22.58
C ASN A 102 9.63 -4.12 -23.98
N VAL A 103 8.77 -4.27 -24.99
CA VAL A 103 9.09 -4.00 -26.42
C VAL A 103 8.25 -2.86 -26.99
N ASP A 104 7.03 -2.64 -26.47
CA ASP A 104 6.08 -1.68 -27.07
C ASP A 104 6.32 -0.22 -26.64
N ARG A 105 5.66 0.72 -27.34
CA ARG A 105 5.68 2.17 -27.06
C ARG A 105 5.25 2.43 -25.62
N ILE A 106 6.06 3.21 -24.89
CA ILE A 106 5.69 3.73 -23.57
C ILE A 106 4.53 4.71 -23.76
N VAL A 107 3.33 4.31 -23.33
CA VAL A 107 2.21 5.23 -23.13
C VAL A 107 2.46 5.93 -21.80
N ARG A 108 3.11 7.09 -21.84
CA ARG A 108 3.38 7.93 -20.66
C ARG A 108 2.08 8.61 -20.25
N ARG A 109 1.40 8.13 -19.21
CA ARG A 109 0.23 8.83 -18.67
C ARG A 109 0.23 8.80 -17.16
N ASP A 110 0.35 7.63 -16.56
CA ASP A 110 -0.03 7.50 -15.15
C ASP A 110 1.12 7.84 -14.18
N TRP A 111 0.85 8.78 -13.29
CA TRP A 111 1.61 9.11 -12.11
C TRP A 111 0.90 8.57 -10.88
N LEU A 112 1.66 8.03 -9.95
CA LEU A 112 1.20 7.77 -8.61
C LEU A 112 1.72 8.88 -7.71
N VAL A 113 0.81 9.61 -7.08
CA VAL A 113 1.14 10.55 -6.02
C VAL A 113 0.80 9.88 -4.71
N GLY A 114 1.78 9.72 -3.84
CA GLY A 114 1.61 9.05 -2.56
C GLY A 114 2.15 9.90 -1.43
N GLY A 115 1.63 9.69 -0.23
CA GLY A 115 2.23 10.27 0.95
C GLY A 115 2.08 9.40 2.18
N ILE A 116 3.04 9.53 3.09
CA ILE A 116 3.10 8.83 4.37
C ILE A 116 3.26 9.84 5.50
N GLN A 117 2.47 9.70 6.55
CA GLN A 117 2.65 10.50 7.76
C GLN A 117 3.79 9.93 8.61
N ASP A 118 4.78 10.76 8.88
CA ASP A 118 6.01 10.38 9.58
C ASP A 118 5.71 9.80 10.97
N GLY A 119 6.45 8.76 11.35
CA GLY A 119 6.24 8.02 12.60
C GLY A 119 4.92 7.22 12.66
N THR A 120 4.15 7.13 11.57
CA THR A 120 2.91 6.34 11.51
C THR A 120 2.92 5.34 10.35
N LYS A 121 1.82 4.59 10.21
CA LYS A 121 1.56 3.72 9.05
C LYS A 121 0.43 4.28 8.16
N LEU A 122 0.04 5.53 8.36
CA LEU A 122 -1.01 6.18 7.57
C LEU A 122 -0.44 6.63 6.23
N VAL A 123 -1.09 6.18 5.16
CA VAL A 123 -0.70 6.51 3.79
C VAL A 123 -1.91 6.93 2.97
N PHE A 124 -1.68 7.75 1.95
CA PHE A 124 -2.59 7.92 0.83
C PHE A 124 -1.88 7.58 -0.47
N VAL A 125 -2.66 7.16 -1.47
CA VAL A 125 -2.18 6.89 -2.82
C VAL A 125 -3.26 7.37 -3.78
N GLU A 126 -2.87 8.17 -4.77
CA GLU A 126 -3.73 8.57 -5.86
C GLU A 126 -3.01 8.41 -7.21
N ILE A 127 -3.71 7.82 -8.17
CA ILE A 127 -3.23 7.73 -9.55
C ILE A 127 -3.84 8.87 -10.37
N THR A 128 -3.01 9.59 -11.11
CA THR A 128 -3.42 10.68 -11.98
C THR A 128 -2.61 10.67 -13.28
N ASP A 129 -3.20 11.08 -14.40
CA ASP A 129 -2.48 11.28 -15.65
C ASP A 129 -1.97 12.70 -15.85
N ASP A 130 -2.28 13.61 -14.91
CA ASP A 130 -1.85 15.00 -14.90
C ASP A 130 -0.98 15.29 -13.68
N ARG A 131 0.30 15.56 -13.88
CA ARG A 131 1.20 16.04 -12.81
C ARG A 131 1.31 17.56 -12.74
N SER A 132 0.35 18.31 -13.25
CA SER A 132 0.40 19.77 -13.14
C SER A 132 0.44 20.19 -11.66
N SER A 133 1.14 21.30 -11.37
CA SER A 133 1.20 21.86 -10.00
C SER A 133 -0.21 22.07 -9.42
N ALA A 134 -1.15 22.54 -10.24
CA ALA A 134 -2.55 22.71 -9.84
C ALA A 134 -3.23 21.37 -9.45
N ASN A 135 -2.93 20.29 -10.16
CA ASN A 135 -3.47 18.98 -9.82
C ASN A 135 -2.82 18.40 -8.57
N LEU A 136 -1.50 18.56 -8.38
CA LEU A 136 -0.83 18.17 -7.13
C LEU A 136 -1.39 18.90 -5.92
N ASP A 137 -1.58 20.22 -6.05
CA ASP A 137 -2.22 21.05 -5.02
C ASP A 137 -3.59 20.47 -4.63
N ALA A 138 -4.40 20.09 -5.63
CA ALA A 138 -5.71 19.49 -5.43
C ALA A 138 -5.64 18.08 -4.82
N ILE A 139 -4.64 17.26 -5.17
CA ILE A 139 -4.38 15.95 -4.55
C ILE A 139 -4.01 16.14 -3.08
N ILE A 140 -3.06 17.03 -2.77
CA ILE A 140 -2.61 17.30 -1.41
C ILE A 140 -3.75 17.84 -0.57
N GLN A 141 -4.57 18.78 -1.09
CA GLN A 141 -5.73 19.28 -0.36
C GLN A 141 -6.83 18.24 -0.14
N ARG A 142 -6.91 17.18 -0.96
CA ARG A 142 -7.84 16.07 -0.71
C ARG A 142 -7.34 15.13 0.38
N HIS A 143 -6.04 14.84 0.39
CA HIS A 143 -5.47 13.77 1.22
C HIS A 143 -4.69 14.23 2.45
N VAL A 144 -4.26 15.49 2.52
CA VAL A 144 -3.46 16.03 3.63
C VAL A 144 -4.23 17.14 4.33
N MET A 145 -4.38 17.05 5.65
CA MET A 145 -5.00 18.08 6.48
C MET A 145 -4.10 19.32 6.57
N PRO A 146 -4.65 20.54 6.50
CA PRO A 146 -3.87 21.77 6.54
C PRO A 146 -3.19 21.97 7.90
N ARG A 147 -2.28 22.95 7.97
CA ARG A 147 -1.56 23.37 9.19
C ARG A 147 -0.53 22.35 9.71
N GLY A 148 -0.21 21.33 8.92
CA GLY A 148 0.93 20.44 9.14
C GLY A 148 2.14 20.81 8.31
N VAL A 149 3.18 19.99 8.41
CA VAL A 149 4.37 20.04 7.55
C VAL A 149 4.18 19.08 6.39
N VAL A 150 4.45 19.54 5.17
CA VAL A 150 4.56 18.68 3.98
C VAL A 150 6.02 18.69 3.55
N ARG A 151 6.63 17.50 3.51
CA ARG A 151 7.96 17.26 2.98
C ARG A 151 7.86 16.70 1.57
N THR A 152 8.48 17.35 0.61
CA THR A 152 8.56 16.86 -0.77
C THR A 152 9.99 16.94 -1.26
N ASP A 153 10.30 16.32 -2.40
CA ASP A 153 11.52 16.67 -3.10
C ASP A 153 11.45 18.14 -3.59
N MET A 154 12.59 18.74 -3.94
CA MET A 154 12.70 20.15 -4.37
C MET A 154 12.03 20.43 -5.73
N TRP A 155 11.02 19.67 -6.13
CA TRP A 155 10.32 19.91 -7.37
C TRP A 155 9.44 21.17 -7.32
N ARG A 156 9.52 21.96 -8.39
CA ARG A 156 8.78 23.22 -8.52
C ARG A 156 7.25 23.04 -8.50
N GLY A 157 6.75 21.83 -8.76
CA GLY A 157 5.33 21.50 -8.68
C GLY A 157 4.71 21.81 -7.31
N TYR A 158 5.53 21.80 -6.25
CA TYR A 158 5.13 22.02 -4.87
C TYR A 158 5.33 23.45 -4.34
N SER A 159 5.70 24.41 -5.19
CA SER A 159 6.01 25.77 -4.72
C SER A 159 4.82 26.51 -4.11
N ASN A 160 3.60 26.03 -4.30
CA ASN A 160 2.38 26.68 -3.83
C ASN A 160 1.93 26.22 -2.42
N LEU A 161 2.57 25.20 -1.84
CA LEU A 161 2.12 24.59 -0.58
C LEU A 161 1.99 25.57 0.59
N THR A 162 2.88 26.55 0.68
CA THR A 162 2.81 27.60 1.72
C THR A 162 1.53 28.43 1.62
N ASN A 163 1.08 28.76 0.40
CA ASN A 163 -0.16 29.51 0.19
C ASN A 163 -1.40 28.68 0.51
N LEU A 164 -1.29 27.34 0.45
CA LEU A 164 -2.37 26.40 0.76
C LEU A 164 -2.47 26.07 2.26
N GLY A 165 -1.62 26.67 3.10
CA GLY A 165 -1.67 26.53 4.56
C GLY A 165 -0.81 25.41 5.12
N TYR A 166 0.23 24.99 4.39
CA TYR A 166 1.22 24.02 4.85
C TYR A 166 2.57 24.70 5.14
N VAL A 167 3.33 24.12 6.07
CA VAL A 167 4.76 24.40 6.15
C VAL A 167 5.44 23.47 5.14
N HIS A 168 6.13 24.03 4.15
CA HIS A 168 6.83 23.22 3.14
C HIS A 168 8.30 23.03 3.55
N GLU A 169 8.70 21.78 3.67
CA GLU A 169 10.08 21.36 3.89
C GLU A 169 10.57 20.54 2.68
N THR A 170 11.87 20.63 2.36
CA THR A 170 12.51 19.92 1.25
C THR A 170 13.75 19.19 1.71
#